data_AF-A0A4Q3AFE6-F1
#
_entry.id   AF-A0A4Q3AFE6-F1
#
_cell.length_a   1.000
_cell.length_b   1.000
_cell.length_c   1.000
_cell.angle_alpha   90.00
_cell.angle_beta   90.00
_cell.angle_gamma   90.00
#
_symmetry.space_group_name_H-M   'P 1'
#
loop_
_entity.id
_entity.type
_entity.pdbx_description
1 polymer ?
#
loop_
_entity_poly.entity_id
_entity_poly.type
_entity_poly.pdbx_seq_one_letter_code
_entity_poly.pdbx_strand_id
1 'polypeptide(L)'
;MDFLKTLCESKLFPSQKSLESKSRSQIADLAFRYILILRILLLEEETRDFAKGYVKKAAEWGNFHKWHPNANDFYLLLHGLDEVDHPSKTKDHFPIHLDTIQRWLNALGRGQGNEATTRRIFMRLDSDLKIHSQTLRSMRRIVMNWDDQTTREKADTSEKLFKALRHDAPRSEILKPLMKIVDQYQNERDDEINESETTPS
;
A
#
# COMPACT_ATOMS: atom_id res chain seq x y z
N MET A 1 26.59 2.35 -5.56
CA MET A 1 25.33 2.15 -6.31
C MET A 1 24.52 1.00 -5.70
N ASP A 2 24.23 1.04 -4.39
CA ASP A 2 23.66 -0.11 -3.67
C ASP A 2 22.24 0.11 -3.13
N PHE A 3 21.75 1.35 -3.09
CA PHE A 3 20.42 1.65 -2.54
C PHE A 3 19.30 0.96 -3.35
N LEU A 4 19.42 0.94 -4.69
CA LEU A 4 18.44 0.32 -5.59
C LEU A 4 18.40 -1.22 -5.52
N LYS A 5 19.50 -1.89 -5.15
CA LYS A 5 19.52 -3.35 -5.03
C LYS A 5 18.90 -3.85 -3.71
N THR A 6 19.02 -3.08 -2.63
CA THR A 6 18.47 -3.43 -1.31
C THR A 6 16.98 -3.10 -1.15
N LEU A 7 16.42 -2.31 -2.08
CA LEU A 7 15.04 -1.78 -2.09
C LEU A 7 13.96 -2.77 -2.57
N CYS A 8 14.36 -4.01 -2.83
CA CYS A 8 13.87 -4.69 -4.01
C CYS A 8 13.37 -6.12 -3.76
N GLU A 9 13.80 -6.77 -2.68
CA GLU A 9 13.44 -8.15 -2.38
C GLU A 9 12.60 -8.19 -1.12
N SER A 10 11.54 -9.00 -1.18
CA SER A 10 10.59 -9.15 -0.09
C SER A 10 11.29 -9.51 1.21
N LYS A 11 11.12 -8.62 2.19
CA LYS A 11 11.55 -8.86 3.57
C LYS A 11 10.44 -9.48 4.40
N LEU A 12 9.20 -9.33 3.95
CA LEU A 12 8.02 -9.89 4.60
C LEU A 12 7.87 -11.39 4.33
N PHE A 13 8.16 -11.83 3.10
CA PHE A 13 7.98 -13.21 2.66
C PHE A 13 9.30 -13.79 2.13
N PRO A 14 10.22 -14.22 3.03
CA PRO A 14 11.52 -14.75 2.62
C PRO A 14 11.43 -16.10 1.89
N SER A 15 10.27 -16.76 1.92
CA SER A 15 10.01 -18.02 1.21
C SER A 15 8.54 -18.14 0.85
N GLN A 16 8.23 -18.95 -0.16
CA GLN A 16 6.85 -19.26 -0.56
C GLN A 16 6.03 -19.76 0.64
N LYS A 17 6.57 -20.69 1.43
CA LYS A 17 5.98 -21.21 2.68
C LYS A 17 5.53 -20.11 3.66
N SER A 18 6.26 -19.01 3.74
CA SER A 18 5.89 -17.88 4.59
C SER A 18 4.62 -17.18 4.11
N LEU A 19 4.41 -17.10 2.79
CA LEU A 19 3.18 -16.59 2.20
C LEU A 19 2.02 -17.56 2.43
N GLU A 20 2.24 -18.88 2.21
CA GLU A 20 1.20 -19.91 2.41
C GLU A 20 0.74 -20.04 3.86
N SER A 21 1.59 -19.66 4.83
CA SER A 21 1.25 -19.67 6.26
C SER A 21 0.22 -18.61 6.66
N LYS A 22 -0.02 -17.60 5.81
CA LYS A 22 -1.05 -16.57 6.04
C LYS A 22 -2.37 -17.00 5.40
N SER A 23 -3.48 -16.64 6.05
CA SER A 23 -4.79 -16.83 5.43
C SER A 23 -4.98 -15.87 4.25
N ARG A 24 -5.78 -16.26 3.24
CA ARG A 24 -6.05 -15.37 2.09
C ARG A 24 -6.69 -14.05 2.53
N SER A 25 -7.53 -14.05 3.58
CA SER A 25 -8.08 -12.81 4.15
C SER A 25 -7.00 -11.90 4.76
N GLN A 26 -5.99 -12.47 5.44
CA GLN A 26 -4.85 -11.69 5.93
C GLN A 26 -4.03 -11.11 4.77
N ILE A 27 -3.84 -11.87 3.70
CA ILE A 27 -3.16 -11.39 2.49
C ILE A 27 -3.98 -10.26 1.84
N ALA A 28 -5.31 -10.39 1.76
CA ALA A 28 -6.20 -9.37 1.22
C ALA A 28 -6.17 -8.07 2.05
N ASP A 29 -6.26 -8.17 3.37
CA ASP A 29 -6.14 -7.02 4.27
C ASP A 29 -4.78 -6.33 4.13
N LEU A 30 -3.68 -7.09 4.02
CA LEU A 30 -2.35 -6.54 3.78
C LEU A 30 -2.27 -5.87 2.40
N ALA A 31 -2.72 -6.53 1.33
CA ALA A 31 -2.74 -5.97 -0.02
C ALA A 31 -3.53 -4.66 -0.08
N PHE A 32 -4.68 -4.60 0.60
CA PHE A 32 -5.48 -3.38 0.73
C PHE A 32 -4.69 -2.24 1.37
N ARG A 33 -4.04 -2.51 2.51
CA ARG A 33 -3.21 -1.52 3.21
C ARG A 33 -2.04 -1.05 2.35
N TYR A 34 -1.38 -1.96 1.63
CA TYR A 34 -0.31 -1.62 0.70
C TYR A 34 -0.80 -0.69 -0.40
N ILE A 35 -1.98 -0.95 -0.99
CA ILE A 35 -2.55 -0.07 -2.02
C ILE A 35 -2.83 1.33 -1.48
N LEU A 36 -3.37 1.44 -0.26
CA LEU A 36 -3.57 2.74 0.39
C LEU A 36 -2.26 3.47 0.65
N ILE A 37 -1.28 2.78 1.23
CA ILE A 37 0.01 3.37 1.56
C ILE A 37 0.74 3.80 0.29
N LEU A 38 0.78 2.96 -0.75
CA LEU A 38 1.39 3.32 -2.03
C LEU A 38 0.75 4.55 -2.65
N ARG A 39 -0.57 4.72 -2.51
CA ARG A 39 -1.25 5.93 -2.97
C ARG A 39 -0.79 7.17 -2.21
N ILE A 40 -0.72 7.10 -0.88
CA ILE A 40 -0.18 8.20 -0.06
C ILE A 40 1.25 8.53 -0.52
N LEU A 41 2.13 7.52 -0.60
CA LEU A 41 3.53 7.73 -0.97
C LEU A 41 3.71 8.29 -2.40
N LEU A 42 2.78 8.02 -3.33
CA LEU A 42 2.81 8.58 -4.68
C LEU A 42 2.38 10.06 -4.73
N LEU A 43 1.49 10.46 -3.82
CA LEU A 43 1.01 11.84 -3.74
C LEU A 43 2.06 12.75 -3.11
N GLU A 44 2.73 12.27 -2.07
CA GLU A 44 3.75 13.02 -1.33
C GLU A 44 5.05 13.17 -2.11
N GLU A 45 5.53 14.41 -2.28
CA GLU A 45 6.72 14.70 -3.08
C GLU A 45 7.97 13.98 -2.56
N GLU A 46 8.19 13.96 -1.25
CA GLU A 46 9.39 13.37 -0.63
C GLU A 46 9.51 11.86 -0.88
N THR A 47 8.39 11.16 -1.01
CA THR A 47 8.37 9.69 -1.15
C THR A 47 7.95 9.21 -2.54
N ARG A 48 7.57 10.14 -3.43
CA ARG A 48 7.07 9.86 -4.78
C ARG A 48 8.01 9.00 -5.61
N ASP A 49 9.30 9.32 -5.60
CA ASP A 49 10.29 8.61 -6.43
C ASP A 49 10.54 7.18 -5.91
N PHE A 50 10.57 7.01 -4.59
CA PHE A 50 10.57 5.67 -3.98
C PHE A 50 9.33 4.89 -4.43
N ALA A 51 8.14 5.49 -4.31
CA ALA A 51 6.89 4.81 -4.61
C ALA A 51 6.78 4.41 -6.08
N LYS A 52 7.20 5.29 -7.01
CA LYS A 52 7.32 4.99 -8.45
C LYS A 52 8.25 3.80 -8.72
N GLY A 53 9.43 3.79 -8.09
CA GLY A 53 10.37 2.67 -8.21
C GLY A 53 9.78 1.37 -7.68
N TYR A 54 9.10 1.45 -6.54
CA TYR A 54 8.49 0.29 -5.88
C TYR A 54 7.34 -0.32 -6.71
N VAL A 55 6.43 0.50 -7.25
CA VAL A 55 5.35 0.00 -8.12
C VAL A 55 5.87 -0.53 -9.46
N LYS A 56 6.93 0.10 -10.02
CA LYS A 56 7.59 -0.39 -11.23
C LYS A 56 8.15 -1.80 -11.01
N LYS A 57 8.79 -2.04 -9.87
CA LYS A 57 9.29 -3.38 -9.52
C LYS A 57 8.17 -4.39 -9.30
N ALA A 58 7.10 -3.98 -8.61
CA ALA A 58 5.94 -4.86 -8.44
C ALA A 58 5.34 -5.28 -9.80
N ALA A 59 5.37 -4.39 -10.79
CA ALA A 59 4.87 -4.67 -12.14
C ALA A 59 5.84 -5.45 -13.03
N GLU A 60 7.13 -5.55 -12.69
CA GLU A 60 8.18 -6.10 -13.57
C GLU A 60 7.90 -7.56 -13.98
N TRP A 61 7.34 -8.34 -13.07
CA TRP A 61 7.14 -9.78 -13.23
C TRP A 61 5.83 -10.15 -13.93
N GLY A 62 4.91 -9.20 -14.15
CA GLY A 62 3.69 -9.45 -14.91
C GLY A 62 2.50 -9.93 -14.09
N ASN A 63 1.75 -10.90 -14.63
CA ASN A 63 0.42 -11.36 -14.21
C ASN A 63 0.30 -12.00 -12.81
N PHE A 64 1.34 -11.93 -11.97
CA PHE A 64 1.34 -12.42 -10.59
C PHE A 64 1.11 -13.93 -10.41
N HIS A 65 1.09 -14.74 -11.48
CA HIS A 65 0.80 -16.18 -11.36
C HIS A 65 1.93 -16.98 -10.73
N LYS A 66 3.17 -16.51 -10.82
CA LYS A 66 4.35 -17.25 -10.38
C LYS A 66 4.97 -16.62 -9.15
N TRP A 67 5.47 -17.48 -8.27
CA TRP A 67 6.35 -17.04 -7.20
C TRP A 67 7.68 -16.51 -7.77
N HIS A 68 8.09 -15.32 -7.33
CA HIS A 68 9.38 -14.73 -7.67
C HIS A 68 10.14 -14.36 -6.38
N PRO A 69 11.23 -15.07 -6.04
CA PRO A 69 11.99 -14.81 -4.80
C PRO A 69 12.52 -13.37 -4.69
N ASN A 70 12.83 -12.75 -5.82
CA ASN A 70 13.42 -11.41 -5.88
C ASN A 70 12.38 -10.29 -6.08
N ALA A 71 11.08 -10.63 -5.97
CA ALA A 71 10.01 -9.66 -6.02
C ALA A 71 9.84 -8.96 -4.67
N ASN A 72 9.23 -7.77 -4.69
CA ASN A 72 8.95 -7.03 -3.47
C ASN A 72 7.71 -7.58 -2.74
N ASP A 73 7.50 -7.13 -1.51
CA ASP A 73 6.37 -7.56 -0.68
C ASP A 73 5.01 -7.43 -1.40
N PHE A 74 4.82 -6.38 -2.20
CA PHE A 74 3.53 -6.11 -2.83
C PHE A 74 3.21 -7.06 -3.99
N TYR A 75 4.20 -7.38 -4.83
CA TYR A 75 4.03 -8.42 -5.84
C TYR A 75 3.64 -9.75 -5.20
N LEU A 76 4.29 -10.13 -4.11
CA LEU A 76 4.02 -11.41 -3.43
C LEU A 76 2.65 -11.43 -2.78
N LEU A 77 2.16 -10.30 -2.27
CA LEU A 77 0.77 -10.18 -1.81
C LEU A 77 -0.23 -10.38 -2.94
N LEU A 78 0.01 -9.78 -4.12
CA LEU A 78 -0.85 -9.96 -5.30
C LEU A 78 -0.81 -11.40 -5.82
N HIS A 79 0.37 -12.03 -5.82
CA HIS A 79 0.53 -13.45 -6.11
C HIS A 79 -0.25 -14.33 -5.11
N GLY A 80 -0.23 -13.97 -3.81
CA GLY A 80 -1.03 -14.63 -2.79
C GLY A 80 -2.55 -14.36 -2.88
N LEU A 81 -3.00 -13.49 -3.77
CA LEU A 81 -4.42 -13.31 -4.08
C LEU A 81 -4.82 -13.99 -5.38
N ASP A 82 -3.84 -14.30 -6.23
CA ASP A 82 -4.06 -15.06 -7.43
C ASP A 82 -4.62 -16.46 -7.11
N GLU A 83 -5.38 -16.99 -8.07
CA GLU A 83 -6.12 -18.24 -7.91
C GLU A 83 -5.46 -19.40 -8.66
N VAL A 84 -4.54 -19.09 -9.59
CA VAL A 84 -3.96 -20.09 -10.50
C VAL A 84 -2.95 -20.98 -9.77
N ASP A 85 -2.19 -20.45 -8.81
CA ASP A 85 -1.08 -21.17 -8.17
C ASP A 85 -1.07 -21.06 -6.63
N HIS A 86 -2.20 -20.74 -6.00
CA HIS A 86 -2.20 -20.60 -4.54
C HIS A 86 -2.14 -21.96 -3.83
N PRO A 87 -1.15 -22.18 -2.96
CA PRO A 87 -0.97 -23.43 -2.19
C PRO A 87 -1.98 -23.62 -1.03
N SER A 88 -2.89 -22.67 -0.80
CA SER A 88 -3.84 -22.70 0.31
C SER A 88 -5.14 -23.30 -0.17
N LYS A 89 -5.58 -24.38 0.49
CA LYS A 89 -6.83 -25.10 0.21
C LYS A 89 -8.11 -24.33 0.60
N THR A 90 -8.00 -23.05 0.96
CA THR A 90 -9.13 -22.23 1.40
C THR A 90 -9.91 -21.69 0.21
N LYS A 91 -11.23 -21.97 0.17
CA LYS A 91 -12.20 -21.62 -0.89
C LYS A 91 -12.50 -20.11 -1.06
N ASP A 92 -11.73 -19.23 -0.44
CA ASP A 92 -12.02 -17.80 -0.49
C ASP A 92 -11.58 -17.21 -1.83
N HIS A 93 -12.54 -17.18 -2.77
CA HIS A 93 -12.41 -16.54 -4.07
C HIS A 93 -12.37 -15.01 -3.91
N PHE A 94 -11.42 -14.33 -4.53
CA PHE A 94 -11.34 -12.87 -4.56
C PHE A 94 -11.46 -12.42 -6.01
N PRO A 95 -12.51 -11.67 -6.40
CA PRO A 95 -12.74 -11.28 -7.80
C PRO A 95 -11.82 -10.15 -8.26
N ILE A 96 -10.60 -10.08 -7.72
CA ILE A 96 -9.63 -9.04 -8.03
C ILE A 96 -9.14 -9.19 -9.47
N HIS A 97 -9.26 -8.12 -10.24
CA HIS A 97 -8.78 -8.09 -11.61
C HIS A 97 -7.28 -7.74 -11.66
N LEU A 98 -6.44 -8.76 -11.45
CA LEU A 98 -4.99 -8.63 -11.42
C LEU A 98 -4.41 -7.97 -12.67
N ASP A 99 -4.93 -8.24 -13.87
CA ASP A 99 -4.52 -7.54 -15.10
C ASP A 99 -4.75 -6.03 -15.06
N THR A 100 -5.82 -5.60 -14.40
CA THR A 100 -6.14 -4.17 -14.24
C THR A 100 -5.19 -3.52 -13.25
N ILE A 101 -4.88 -4.21 -12.14
CA ILE A 101 -3.86 -3.77 -11.18
C ILE A 101 -2.50 -3.70 -11.88
N GLN A 102 -2.12 -4.71 -12.66
CA GLN A 102 -0.85 -4.74 -13.41
C GLN A 102 -0.72 -3.55 -14.36
N ARG A 103 -1.76 -3.26 -15.17
CA ARG A 103 -1.76 -2.08 -16.05
C ARG A 103 -1.66 -0.78 -15.26
N TRP A 104 -2.35 -0.69 -14.13
CA TRP A 104 -2.30 0.46 -13.25
C TRP A 104 -0.90 0.68 -12.65
N LEU A 105 -0.25 -0.36 -12.13
CA LEU A 105 1.12 -0.28 -11.60
C LEU A 105 2.13 0.13 -12.67
N ASN A 106 2.01 -0.41 -13.90
CA ASN A 106 2.85 0.00 -15.03
C ASN A 106 2.63 1.47 -15.42
N ALA A 107 1.39 1.97 -15.33
CA ALA A 107 1.10 3.39 -15.59
C ALA A 107 1.70 4.28 -14.50
N LEU A 108 1.51 3.92 -13.22
CA LEU A 108 2.07 4.64 -12.08
C LEU A 108 3.60 4.69 -12.10
N GLY A 109 4.26 3.56 -12.37
CA GLY A 109 5.72 3.48 -12.42
C GLY A 109 6.35 4.32 -13.54
N ARG A 110 5.58 4.65 -14.58
CA ARG A 110 5.98 5.56 -15.68
C ARG A 110 5.61 7.02 -15.43
N GLY A 111 4.96 7.33 -14.29
CA GLY A 111 4.39 8.65 -14.04
C GLY A 111 3.18 8.99 -14.92
N GLN A 112 2.60 7.99 -15.60
CA GLN A 112 1.43 8.12 -16.48
C GLN A 112 0.14 7.65 -15.77
N GLY A 113 0.09 7.78 -14.45
CA GLY A 113 -1.06 7.40 -13.64
C GLY A 113 -2.31 8.16 -14.07
N ASN A 114 -3.37 7.44 -14.42
CA ASN A 114 -4.67 8.04 -14.74
C ASN A 114 -5.54 8.06 -13.48
N GLU A 115 -5.91 9.26 -13.03
CA GLU A 115 -6.72 9.47 -11.82
C GLU A 115 -8.10 8.78 -11.90
N ALA A 116 -8.74 8.78 -13.07
CA ALA A 116 -10.01 8.08 -13.26
C ALA A 116 -9.86 6.55 -13.13
N THR A 117 -8.72 6.00 -13.58
CA THR A 117 -8.42 4.56 -13.39
C THR A 117 -8.13 4.26 -11.92
N THR A 118 -7.33 5.09 -11.25
CA THR A 118 -7.06 4.96 -9.81
C THR A 118 -8.36 4.99 -9.01
N ARG A 119 -9.24 5.97 -9.24
CA ARG A 119 -10.55 6.05 -8.56
C ARG A 119 -11.40 4.82 -8.80
N ARG A 120 -11.47 4.31 -10.04
CA ARG A 120 -12.22 3.09 -10.36
C ARG A 120 -11.70 1.87 -9.60
N ILE A 121 -10.38 1.72 -9.50
CA ILE A 121 -9.75 0.64 -8.72
C ILE A 121 -10.11 0.77 -7.25
N PHE A 122 -9.96 1.95 -6.66
CA PHE A 122 -10.26 2.19 -5.24
C PHE A 122 -11.75 1.99 -4.91
N MET A 123 -12.66 2.39 -5.80
CA MET A 123 -14.11 2.15 -5.62
C MET A 123 -14.46 0.67 -5.51
N ARG A 124 -13.75 -0.19 -6.27
CA ARG A 124 -13.96 -1.63 -6.26
C ARG A 124 -13.14 -2.37 -5.23
N LEU A 125 -12.13 -1.73 -4.65
CA LEU A 125 -11.14 -2.37 -3.81
C LEU A 125 -11.73 -3.12 -2.60
N ASP A 126 -12.72 -2.52 -1.94
CA ASP A 126 -13.39 -3.16 -0.79
C ASP A 126 -14.11 -4.46 -1.20
N SER A 127 -14.81 -4.46 -2.35
CA SER A 127 -15.54 -5.63 -2.83
C SER A 127 -14.61 -6.68 -3.40
N ASP A 128 -13.59 -6.25 -4.16
CA ASP A 128 -12.63 -7.13 -4.82
C ASP A 128 -11.76 -7.87 -3.79
N LEU A 129 -11.40 -7.20 -2.68
CA LEU A 129 -10.63 -7.78 -1.56
C LEU A 129 -11.50 -8.24 -0.38
N LYS A 130 -12.83 -8.22 -0.51
CA LYS A 130 -13.78 -8.60 0.56
C LYS A 130 -13.48 -7.97 1.92
N ILE A 131 -13.14 -6.69 1.93
CA ILE A 131 -12.77 -5.97 3.15
C ILE A 131 -14.01 -5.62 3.96
N HIS A 132 -14.12 -6.17 5.16
CA HIS A 132 -15.23 -5.93 6.08
C HIS A 132 -14.95 -4.84 7.12
N SER A 133 -13.68 -4.46 7.32
CA SER A 133 -13.29 -3.47 8.31
C SER A 133 -13.77 -2.06 7.93
N GLN A 134 -14.70 -1.52 8.72
CA GLN A 134 -15.19 -0.15 8.54
C GLN A 134 -14.07 0.89 8.63
N THR A 135 -13.07 0.62 9.48
CA THR A 135 -11.87 1.45 9.63
C THR A 135 -11.08 1.53 8.33
N LEU A 136 -10.81 0.39 7.68
CA LEU A 136 -10.09 0.35 6.41
C LEU A 136 -10.86 1.07 5.28
N ARG A 137 -12.18 0.88 5.22
CA ARG A 137 -13.04 1.58 4.26
C ARG A 137 -13.02 3.09 4.45
N SER A 138 -13.02 3.55 5.70
CA SER A 138 -12.91 4.98 6.04
C SER A 138 -11.56 5.53 5.62
N MET A 139 -10.46 4.83 5.92
CA MET A 139 -9.11 5.24 5.50
C MET A 139 -9.00 5.35 3.98
N ARG A 140 -9.57 4.39 3.24
CA ARG A 140 -9.60 4.46 1.77
C ARG A 140 -10.28 5.73 1.27
N ARG A 141 -11.40 6.13 1.88
CA ARG A 141 -12.10 7.37 1.48
C ARG A 141 -11.21 8.60 1.70
N ILE A 142 -10.53 8.69 2.84
CA ILE A 142 -9.57 9.76 3.16
C ILE A 142 -8.44 9.77 2.11
N VAL A 143 -7.83 8.60 1.85
CA VAL A 143 -6.74 8.45 0.87
C VAL A 143 -7.16 8.78 -0.58
N MET A 144 -8.42 8.55 -0.96
CA MET A 144 -8.92 8.94 -2.29
C MET A 144 -9.04 10.46 -2.47
N ASN A 145 -9.28 11.19 -1.39
CA ASN A 145 -9.45 12.65 -1.40
C ASN A 145 -8.30 13.33 -0.67
N TRP A 146 -7.12 12.70 -0.67
CA TRP A 146 -5.98 13.04 0.19
C TRP A 146 -5.59 14.52 0.11
N ASP A 147 -5.54 15.08 -1.10
CA ASP A 147 -5.17 16.49 -1.31
C ASP A 147 -6.16 17.48 -0.66
N ASP A 148 -7.41 17.07 -0.47
CA ASP A 148 -8.48 17.86 0.17
C ASP A 148 -8.61 17.59 1.68
N GLN A 149 -7.81 16.69 2.25
CA GLN A 149 -7.89 16.35 3.68
C GLN A 149 -7.11 17.32 4.54
N THR A 150 -7.58 17.54 5.76
CA THR A 150 -6.87 18.35 6.76
C THR A 150 -5.58 17.66 7.22
N THR A 151 -4.59 18.44 7.65
CA THR A 151 -3.33 17.94 8.24
C THR A 151 -3.59 16.91 9.34
N ARG A 152 -4.59 17.17 10.20
CA ARG A 152 -5.04 16.23 11.24
C ARG A 152 -5.53 14.89 10.69
N GLU A 153 -6.38 14.90 9.66
CA GLU A 153 -6.90 13.65 9.06
C GLU A 153 -5.79 12.85 8.38
N LYS A 154 -4.84 13.53 7.74
CA LYS A 154 -3.66 12.93 7.13
C LYS A 154 -2.76 12.28 8.18
N ALA A 155 -2.43 13.01 9.26
CA ALA A 155 -1.66 12.51 10.39
C ALA A 155 -2.31 11.27 11.04
N ASP A 156 -3.60 11.36 11.35
CA ASP A 156 -4.32 10.25 11.98
C ASP A 156 -4.39 9.02 11.07
N THR A 157 -4.56 9.21 9.76
CA THR A 157 -4.67 8.12 8.80
C THR A 157 -3.33 7.45 8.53
N SER A 158 -2.26 8.23 8.33
CA SER A 158 -0.90 7.72 8.13
C SER A 158 -0.42 6.96 9.37
N GLU A 159 -0.66 7.51 10.57
CA GLU A 159 -0.27 6.88 11.83
C GLU A 159 -1.01 5.55 12.06
N LYS A 160 -2.32 5.51 11.81
CA LYS A 160 -3.10 4.26 11.95
C LYS A 160 -2.67 3.20 10.93
N LEU A 161 -2.38 3.59 9.68
CA LEU A 161 -1.84 2.68 8.67
C LEU A 161 -0.46 2.15 9.09
N PHE A 162 0.41 3.02 9.60
CA PHE A 162 1.73 2.65 10.08
C PHE A 162 1.68 1.67 11.25
N LYS A 163 0.89 1.98 12.29
CA LYS A 163 0.75 1.11 13.47
C LYS A 163 0.23 -0.27 13.08
N ALA A 164 -0.81 -0.32 12.25
CA ALA A 164 -1.39 -1.59 11.83
C ALA A 164 -0.45 -2.38 10.92
N LEU A 165 0.22 -1.74 9.97
CA LEU A 165 1.19 -2.42 9.12
C LEU A 165 2.39 -2.91 9.93
N ARG A 166 2.89 -2.12 10.89
CA ARG A 166 4.00 -2.51 11.76
C ARG A 166 3.65 -3.71 12.62
N HIS A 167 2.41 -3.81 13.09
CA HIS A 167 1.92 -4.96 13.84
C HIS A 167 1.84 -6.22 12.96
N ASP A 168 1.21 -6.13 11.79
CA ASP A 168 0.90 -7.30 10.95
C ASP A 168 2.06 -7.73 10.02
N ALA A 169 2.93 -6.78 9.69
CA ALA A 169 4.03 -6.92 8.74
C ALA A 169 5.28 -6.11 9.17
N PRO A 170 5.88 -6.37 10.35
CA PRO A 170 6.97 -5.56 10.93
C PRO A 170 8.24 -5.48 10.08
N ARG A 171 8.42 -6.42 9.13
CA ARG A 171 9.58 -6.48 8.23
C ARG A 171 9.33 -5.82 6.88
N SER A 172 8.14 -5.24 6.68
CA SER A 172 7.73 -4.67 5.41
C SER A 172 8.70 -3.59 4.91
N GLU A 173 9.00 -3.63 3.62
CA GLU A 173 9.89 -2.68 2.95
C GLU A 173 9.32 -1.25 2.95
N ILE A 174 7.99 -1.10 2.92
CA ILE A 174 7.31 0.20 2.83
C ILE A 174 7.13 0.90 4.19
N LEU A 175 7.50 0.26 5.30
CA LEU A 175 7.36 0.86 6.64
C LEU A 175 8.22 2.11 6.83
N LYS A 176 9.46 2.09 6.34
CA LYS A 176 10.37 3.24 6.46
C LYS A 176 9.86 4.49 5.73
N PRO A 177 9.49 4.43 4.44
CA PRO A 177 8.94 5.60 3.76
C PRO A 177 7.58 6.02 4.33
N LEU A 178 6.77 5.09 4.82
CA LEU A 178 5.54 5.45 5.53
C LEU A 178 5.83 6.20 6.84
N MET A 179 6.85 5.79 7.60
CA MET A 179 7.25 6.48 8.83
C MET A 179 7.63 7.93 8.56
N LYS A 180 8.34 8.22 7.46
CA LYS A 180 8.64 9.60 7.06
C LYS A 180 7.38 10.46 6.90
N ILE A 181 6.35 9.92 6.26
CA ILE A 181 5.07 10.61 6.09
C ILE A 181 4.37 10.82 7.44
N VAL A 182 4.45 9.85 8.35
CA VAL A 182 3.89 9.99 9.69
C VAL A 182 4.61 11.12 10.44
N ASP A 183 5.94 11.11 10.46
CA ASP A 183 6.74 12.11 11.15
C ASP A 183 6.48 13.52 10.58
N GLN A 184 6.40 13.64 9.25
CA GLN A 184 6.05 14.89 8.57
C GLN A 184 4.71 15.45 9.07
N TYR A 185 3.62 14.69 8.95
CA TYR A 185 2.28 15.17 9.30
C TYR A 185 2.08 15.35 10.81
N GLN A 186 2.83 14.62 11.65
CA GLN A 186 2.81 14.85 13.09
C GLN A 186 3.45 16.20 13.44
N ASN A 187 4.60 16.53 12.85
CA ASN A 187 5.24 17.82 13.06
C ASN A 187 4.37 18.97 12.56
N GLU A 188 3.83 18.88 11.34
CA GLU A 188 2.93 19.91 10.77
C GLU A 188 1.70 20.15 11.66
N ARG A 189 1.11 19.07 12.20
CA ARG A 189 -0.04 19.18 13.11
C ARG A 189 0.33 19.85 14.43
N ASP A 190 1.49 19.51 14.98
CA ASP A 190 1.94 20.07 16.26
C ASP A 190 2.30 21.56 16.11
N ASP A 191 2.85 21.97 14.96
CA ASP A 191 3.09 23.37 14.61
C ASP A 191 1.78 24.17 14.47
N GLU A 192 0.75 23.63 13.78
CA GLU A 192 -0.58 24.26 13.68
C GLU A 192 -1.23 24.51 15.05
N ILE A 193 -1.05 23.57 16.00
CA ILE A 193 -1.58 23.71 17.36
C ILE A 193 -0.85 24.85 18.09
N ASN A 194 0.49 24.89 18.02
CA ASN A 194 1.29 25.91 18.69
C ASN A 194 1.02 27.33 18.15
N GLU A 195 0.80 27.46 16.84
CA GLU A 195 0.43 28.74 16.21
C GLU A 195 -0.94 29.24 16.68
N SER A 196 -1.91 28.32 16.84
CA SER A 196 -3.25 28.67 17.33
C SER A 196 -3.27 29.15 18.79
N GLU A 197 -2.31 28.72 19.61
CA GLU A 197 -2.17 29.11 21.01
C GLU A 197 -1.44 30.46 21.19
N THR A 198 -0.70 30.93 20.17
CA THR A 198 0.16 32.12 20.26
C THR A 198 -0.43 33.40 19.68
N THR A 199 -1.64 33.37 19.11
CA THR A 199 -2.44 34.56 18.76
C THR A 199 -3.47 34.88 19.85
N PRO A 200 -3.24 35.86 20.74
CA PRO A 200 -4.28 36.37 21.61
C PRO A 200 -5.19 37.34 20.83
N SER A 201 -6.50 37.11 20.91
CA SER A 201 -7.57 38.04 20.48
C SER A 201 -7.46 39.41 21.13
#